data_AF-A6DR22-F1
#
_entry.id   AF-A6DR22-F1
#
_cell.length_a   1.000
_cell.length_b   1.000
_cell.length_c   1.000
_cell.angle_alpha   90.00
_cell.angle_beta   90.00
_cell.angle_gamma   90.00
#
_symmetry.space_group_name_H-M   'P 1'
#
loop_
_entity.id
_entity.type
_entity.pdbx_description
1 polymer ?
#
loop_
_entity_poly.entity_id
_entity_poly.type
_entity_poly.pdbx_seq_one_letter_code
_entity_poly.pdbx_strand_id
1 'polypeptide(L)'
;MKNGISSKLLVMTCLLSIISQADTKKASVIKSTASTTKLEIQDATDKKNLVGINYSTWHSLAFRRNQPIRNIQNIHRGKGKFGHRGSWHFWAEPAVGYYRGDNAMVMDYHFELFEEAKIDFIILDVTNIYPKSKIKDEYIYKPFEVMVQVMRDRQQAGKESPRIVMWSPGVLAEELDERYFSKPEYNDLWLYLDDGQGAKPLFLSRLDRDQIPQQINDQLTIRTMWGLRSKPADREWSFLMNYPQTVATIDEKPEQLVVCTALQKNYMSNEKSATPREQGKTFQRQWSRAFEIRPKFIVITWWNELIAQRQKDGKDGQVQFVDMFRPEYSRDIEPVKEPYGDMYFRFMRDYIKAYKKGEPMPMDLLEALDKGSDREDFDMDGIPNSVEGSKDSDGDGISDQWDLDSNNDGIPDAKKPLEKE
;
A
#
# COMPACT_ATOMS: atom_id res chain seq x y z
N MET A 1 -40.70 38.20 3.73
CA MET A 1 -39.98 37.80 4.96
C MET A 1 -40.07 36.29 5.12
N LYS A 2 -38.91 35.62 5.14
CA LYS A 2 -38.51 34.35 5.80
C LYS A 2 -39.58 33.23 5.94
N ASN A 3 -39.44 32.11 5.22
CA ASN A 3 -38.60 30.91 5.49
C ASN A 3 -39.22 29.92 6.49
N GLY A 4 -39.38 28.65 6.07
CA GLY A 4 -39.39 27.52 6.99
C GLY A 4 -40.11 26.24 6.53
N ILE A 5 -39.29 25.21 6.27
CA ILE A 5 -39.48 23.79 6.68
C ILE A 5 -39.91 22.76 5.61
N SER A 6 -38.92 21.90 5.32
CA SER A 6 -38.95 20.44 5.06
C SER A 6 -39.35 19.89 3.70
N SER A 7 -38.32 19.52 2.93
CA SER A 7 -38.37 18.54 1.84
C SER A 7 -37.37 17.40 2.12
N LYS A 8 -37.82 16.36 2.84
CA LYS A 8 -37.18 15.04 2.89
C LYS A 8 -38.26 13.96 3.08
N LEU A 9 -38.92 13.55 2.00
CA LEU A 9 -39.59 12.23 1.91
C LEU A 9 -40.01 11.91 0.46
N LEU A 10 -39.04 11.52 -0.36
CA LEU A 10 -39.21 10.84 -1.66
C LEU A 10 -37.83 10.14 -1.82
N VAL A 11 -37.66 8.85 -1.61
CA VAL A 11 -38.12 7.72 -2.43
C VAL A 11 -38.03 6.47 -1.54
N MET A 12 -39.17 5.93 -1.11
CA MET A 12 -39.24 4.62 -0.47
C MET A 12 -40.59 3.99 -0.80
N THR A 13 -40.77 3.60 -2.06
CA THR A 13 -41.92 2.81 -2.52
C THR A 13 -41.61 2.21 -3.88
N CYS A 14 -40.90 1.08 -3.90
CA CYS A 14 -40.96 0.09 -4.98
C CYS A 14 -40.18 -1.15 -4.58
N LEU A 15 -40.74 -2.02 -3.73
CA LEU A 15 -40.39 -3.45 -3.60
C LEU A 15 -41.21 -4.07 -2.46
N LEU A 16 -42.53 -4.16 -2.62
CA LEU A 16 -43.40 -4.97 -1.76
C LEU A 16 -44.70 -5.29 -2.50
N SER A 17 -44.58 -5.97 -3.65
CA SER A 17 -45.69 -6.64 -4.31
C SER A 17 -45.10 -7.79 -5.12
N ILE A 18 -45.80 -8.92 -5.16
CA ILE A 18 -45.44 -10.20 -5.82
C ILE A 18 -44.61 -11.15 -4.94
N ILE A 19 -45.17 -11.50 -3.78
CA ILE A 19 -45.10 -12.89 -3.29
C ILE A 19 -46.54 -13.38 -3.20
N SER A 20 -46.97 -14.13 -4.19
CA SER A 20 -48.14 -15.02 -4.10
C SER A 20 -48.17 -15.95 -5.30
N GLN A 21 -48.04 -17.24 -5.02
CA GLN A 21 -48.40 -18.39 -5.88
C GLN A 21 -47.50 -18.67 -7.10
N ALA A 22 -46.62 -19.66 -6.99
CA ALA A 22 -46.92 -21.05 -7.37
C ALA A 22 -45.63 -21.86 -7.62
N ASP A 23 -45.74 -23.15 -7.31
CA ASP A 23 -45.03 -24.28 -7.91
C ASP A 23 -43.59 -24.59 -7.48
N THR A 24 -43.55 -25.41 -6.41
CA THR A 24 -42.71 -26.60 -6.30
C THR A 24 -42.39 -27.26 -7.65
N LYS A 25 -41.17 -27.06 -8.18
CA LYS A 25 -40.56 -27.96 -9.17
C LYS A 25 -39.04 -27.87 -9.12
N LYS A 26 -38.45 -28.99 -8.70
CA LYS A 26 -37.05 -29.44 -8.87
C LYS A 26 -35.96 -28.40 -8.60
N ALA A 27 -35.27 -28.59 -7.48
CA ALA A 27 -33.89 -28.15 -7.30
C ALA A 27 -33.02 -28.75 -8.42
N SER A 28 -32.89 -28.03 -9.53
CA SER A 28 -31.72 -28.16 -10.39
C SER A 28 -30.58 -27.49 -9.65
N VAL A 29 -29.63 -28.30 -9.19
CA VAL A 29 -28.30 -27.84 -8.80
C VAL A 29 -27.77 -27.02 -9.99
N ILE A 30 -27.83 -25.69 -9.88
CA ILE A 30 -26.99 -24.84 -10.70
C ILE A 30 -25.60 -25.09 -10.14
N LYS A 31 -24.88 -26.04 -10.74
CA LYS A 31 -23.43 -26.01 -10.69
C LYS A 31 -23.07 -24.67 -11.32
N SER A 32 -22.75 -23.70 -10.47
CA SER A 32 -21.96 -22.54 -10.86
C SER A 32 -20.68 -23.09 -11.47
N THR A 33 -20.67 -23.27 -12.78
CA THR A 33 -19.43 -23.37 -13.55
C THR A 33 -18.79 -22.00 -13.38
N ALA A 34 -17.90 -21.87 -12.39
CA ALA A 34 -17.01 -20.72 -12.29
C ALA A 34 -16.38 -20.56 -13.67
N SER A 35 -16.70 -19.45 -14.33
CA SER A 35 -16.09 -19.13 -15.61
C SER A 35 -14.60 -18.97 -15.34
N THR A 36 -13.81 -19.96 -15.77
CA THR A 36 -12.34 -19.95 -15.77
C THR A 36 -11.85 -19.01 -16.86
N THR A 37 -12.27 -17.74 -16.79
CA THR A 37 -11.67 -16.72 -17.64
C THR A 37 -10.26 -16.52 -17.10
N LYS A 38 -9.25 -16.89 -17.90
CA LYS A 38 -7.84 -16.68 -17.58
C LYS A 38 -7.48 -15.25 -17.99
N LEU A 39 -6.74 -14.54 -17.15
CA LEU A 39 -6.12 -13.26 -17.46
C LEU A 39 -5.15 -13.43 -18.65
N GLU A 40 -4.92 -12.35 -19.39
CA GLU A 40 -3.84 -12.34 -20.38
C GLU A 40 -2.49 -12.41 -19.66
N ILE A 41 -1.56 -13.25 -20.13
CA ILE A 41 -0.20 -13.28 -19.60
C ILE A 41 0.45 -11.92 -19.88
N GLN A 42 0.95 -11.26 -18.85
CA GLN A 42 1.66 -10.00 -19.01
C GLN A 42 3.15 -10.23 -18.92
N ASP A 43 3.81 -10.05 -20.06
CA ASP A 43 5.25 -10.02 -20.19
C ASP A 43 5.77 -8.58 -20.07
N ALA A 44 6.70 -8.35 -19.15
CA ALA A 44 7.35 -7.08 -18.89
C ALA A 44 8.63 -6.85 -19.71
N THR A 45 9.07 -7.82 -20.53
CA THR A 45 10.38 -7.81 -21.21
C THR A 45 10.61 -6.56 -22.05
N ASP A 46 9.69 -6.21 -22.93
CA ASP A 46 9.82 -5.02 -23.80
C ASP A 46 9.07 -3.79 -23.27
N LYS A 47 8.39 -3.94 -22.13
CA LYS A 47 7.67 -2.85 -21.48
C LYS A 47 8.64 -1.89 -20.79
N LYS A 48 8.24 -0.62 -20.74
CA LYS A 48 8.97 0.47 -20.08
C LYS A 48 8.05 1.17 -19.09
N ASN A 49 8.66 1.90 -18.15
CA ASN A 49 7.95 2.75 -17.19
C ASN A 49 6.94 1.96 -16.33
N LEU A 50 7.28 0.72 -15.98
CA LEU A 50 6.42 -0.12 -15.15
C LEU A 50 6.46 0.39 -13.72
N VAL A 51 5.30 0.51 -13.10
CA VAL A 51 5.15 0.90 -11.70
C VAL A 51 4.47 -0.20 -10.94
N GLY A 52 5.16 -0.70 -9.91
CA GLY A 52 4.60 -1.61 -8.94
C GLY A 52 4.58 -1.03 -7.54
N ILE A 53 3.87 -1.71 -6.65
CA ILE A 53 3.72 -1.28 -5.25
C ILE A 53 3.77 -2.49 -4.31
N ASN A 54 4.47 -2.35 -3.18
CA ASN A 54 4.47 -3.37 -2.15
C ASN A 54 3.09 -3.47 -1.47
N TYR A 55 2.63 -4.70 -1.23
CA TYR A 55 1.31 -5.02 -0.70
C TYR A 55 1.39 -6.08 0.39
N SER A 56 0.69 -5.83 1.51
CA SER A 56 0.63 -6.70 2.68
C SER A 56 -0.74 -7.38 2.80
N THR A 57 -0.72 -8.65 3.18
CA THR A 57 -1.94 -9.46 3.43
C THR A 57 -2.07 -9.96 4.87
N TRP A 58 -1.18 -9.52 5.75
CA TRP A 58 -1.05 -10.07 7.11
C TRP A 58 -1.83 -9.29 8.19
N HIS A 59 -2.76 -8.41 7.80
CA HIS A 59 -3.60 -7.62 8.73
C HIS A 59 -4.44 -8.46 9.69
N SER A 60 -4.75 -9.71 9.30
CA SER A 60 -5.43 -10.70 10.15
C SER A 60 -4.75 -10.91 11.50
N LEU A 61 -3.43 -10.66 11.59
CA LEU A 61 -2.65 -10.81 12.82
C LEU A 61 -3.02 -9.80 13.92
N ALA A 62 -3.64 -8.67 13.56
CA ALA A 62 -4.18 -7.70 14.51
C ALA A 62 -5.51 -8.11 15.15
N PHE A 63 -6.18 -9.13 14.61
CA PHE A 63 -7.48 -9.59 15.07
C PHE A 63 -7.31 -10.81 15.98
N ARG A 64 -7.60 -10.63 17.27
CA ARG A 64 -7.54 -11.70 18.27
C ARG A 64 -8.85 -11.74 19.06
N ARG A 65 -9.35 -12.95 19.32
CA ARG A 65 -10.60 -13.15 20.07
C ARG A 65 -10.50 -12.46 21.43
N ASN A 66 -11.54 -11.69 21.78
CA ASN A 66 -11.65 -10.95 23.03
C ASN A 66 -10.53 -9.91 23.26
N GLN A 67 -9.83 -9.46 22.21
CA GLN A 67 -8.90 -8.34 22.30
C GLN A 67 -9.41 -7.19 21.43
N PRO A 68 -9.37 -5.94 21.94
CA PRO A 68 -9.70 -4.79 21.11
C PRO A 68 -8.63 -4.60 20.03
N ILE A 69 -9.03 -4.02 18.91
CA ILE A 69 -8.08 -3.49 17.94
C ILE A 69 -7.28 -2.38 18.61
N ARG A 70 -5.97 -2.38 18.37
CA ARG A 70 -5.05 -1.40 18.92
C ARG A 70 -4.62 -0.46 17.80
N ASN A 71 -4.73 0.83 18.06
CA ASN A 71 -4.35 1.88 17.13
C ASN A 71 -3.36 2.82 17.83
N ILE A 72 -2.17 3.01 17.27
CA ILE A 72 -1.07 3.77 17.86
C ILE A 72 -1.42 5.26 17.97
N GLN A 73 -2.05 5.86 16.94
CA GLN A 73 -2.54 7.24 16.99
C GLN A 73 -3.54 7.45 18.14
N ASN A 74 -4.51 6.56 18.30
CA ASN A 74 -5.46 6.61 19.41
C ASN A 74 -4.78 6.45 20.78
N ILE A 75 -3.82 5.54 20.91
CA ILE A 75 -3.05 5.35 22.14
C ILE A 75 -2.28 6.64 22.49
N HIS A 76 -1.64 7.29 21.52
CA HIS A 76 -0.97 8.58 21.73
C HIS A 76 -1.92 9.71 22.12
N ARG A 77 -3.18 9.66 21.67
CA ARG A 77 -4.26 10.57 22.10
C ARG A 77 -4.88 10.20 23.47
N GLY A 78 -4.29 9.27 24.21
CA GLY A 78 -4.78 8.81 25.52
C GLY A 78 -5.96 7.83 25.45
N LYS A 79 -6.34 7.36 24.25
CA LYS A 79 -7.44 6.43 24.01
C LYS A 79 -6.91 5.00 23.81
N GLY A 80 -6.62 4.32 24.91
CA GLY A 80 -6.19 2.92 24.90
C GLY A 80 -4.80 2.70 25.51
N LYS A 81 -4.25 1.51 25.31
CA LYS A 81 -2.91 1.13 25.80
C LYS A 81 -2.18 0.28 24.77
N PHE A 82 -0.86 0.42 24.73
CA PHE A 82 -0.01 -0.53 24.00
C PHE A 82 -0.22 -1.95 24.53
N GLY A 83 -0.42 -2.91 23.63
CA GLY A 83 -0.45 -4.33 23.95
C GLY A 83 0.92 -4.83 24.40
N HIS A 84 0.98 -6.02 25.00
CA HIS A 84 2.25 -6.64 25.37
C HIS A 84 3.15 -6.88 24.14
N ARG A 85 4.44 -7.14 24.36
CA ARG A 85 5.39 -7.52 23.29
C ARG A 85 4.80 -8.64 22.42
N GLY A 86 4.91 -8.50 21.10
CA GLY A 86 4.31 -9.41 20.12
C GLY A 86 2.88 -9.06 19.69
N SER A 87 2.24 -8.09 20.35
CA SER A 87 0.93 -7.57 19.91
C SER A 87 1.07 -6.70 18.65
N TRP A 88 0.13 -6.84 17.74
CA TRP A 88 0.03 -6.04 16.52
C TRP A 88 -0.85 -4.80 16.74
N HIS A 89 -0.46 -3.69 16.14
CA HIS A 89 -1.14 -2.40 16.27
C HIS A 89 -1.24 -1.74 14.89
N PHE A 90 -2.40 -1.21 14.55
CA PHE A 90 -2.55 -0.28 13.44
C PHE A 90 -1.88 1.05 13.80
N TRP A 91 -1.21 1.74 12.87
CA TRP A 91 -0.72 3.09 13.17
C TRP A 91 -1.85 4.14 13.05
N ALA A 92 -2.77 3.98 12.10
CA ALA A 92 -4.00 4.75 11.92
C ALA A 92 -5.19 3.86 11.53
N GLU A 93 -6.39 4.43 11.54
CA GLU A 93 -7.60 3.74 11.08
C GLU A 93 -7.71 3.86 9.54
N PRO A 94 -7.80 2.75 8.79
CA PRO A 94 -8.04 2.81 7.36
C PRO A 94 -9.36 3.52 7.05
N ALA A 95 -9.46 4.19 5.90
CA ALA A 95 -10.69 4.89 5.49
C ALA A 95 -11.88 3.92 5.41
N VAL A 96 -11.62 2.66 5.04
CA VAL A 96 -12.60 1.55 4.99
C VAL A 96 -12.84 0.86 6.34
N GLY A 97 -12.27 1.37 7.43
CA GLY A 97 -12.28 0.77 8.76
C GLY A 97 -11.29 -0.39 8.90
N TYR A 98 -11.11 -0.90 10.13
CA TYR A 98 -10.18 -2.00 10.37
C TYR A 98 -10.61 -3.29 9.64
N TYR A 99 -9.71 -3.85 8.84
CA TYR A 99 -9.99 -5.05 8.06
C TYR A 99 -8.94 -6.13 8.29
N ARG A 100 -9.36 -7.38 8.07
CA ARG A 100 -8.48 -8.54 8.01
C ARG A 100 -7.88 -8.67 6.62
N GLY A 101 -6.72 -9.32 6.53
CA GLY A 101 -6.03 -9.51 5.26
C GLY A 101 -6.80 -10.36 4.24
N ASP A 102 -7.81 -11.11 4.67
CA ASP A 102 -8.69 -11.95 3.84
C ASP A 102 -10.04 -11.27 3.50
N ASN A 103 -10.14 -9.94 3.58
CA ASN A 103 -11.35 -9.20 3.24
C ASN A 103 -11.42 -8.88 1.73
N ALA A 104 -12.25 -9.62 1.00
CA ALA A 104 -12.42 -9.49 -0.45
C ALA A 104 -12.89 -8.10 -0.89
N MET A 105 -13.81 -7.45 -0.15
CA MET A 105 -14.34 -6.13 -0.53
C MET A 105 -13.26 -5.05 -0.44
N VAL A 106 -12.37 -5.15 0.56
CA VAL A 106 -11.24 -4.23 0.69
C VAL A 106 -10.20 -4.47 -0.40
N MET A 107 -9.91 -5.74 -0.73
CA MET A 107 -9.02 -6.06 -1.86
C MET A 107 -9.54 -5.53 -3.19
N ASP A 108 -10.84 -5.70 -3.48
CA ASP A 108 -11.44 -5.19 -4.72
C ASP A 108 -11.36 -3.66 -4.77
N TYR A 109 -11.68 -2.97 -3.66
CA TYR A 109 -11.50 -1.52 -3.54
C TYR A 109 -10.05 -1.08 -3.81
N HIS A 110 -9.06 -1.77 -3.24
CA HIS A 110 -7.65 -1.48 -3.53
C HIS A 110 -7.33 -1.66 -5.01
N PHE A 111 -7.87 -2.69 -5.67
CA PHE A 111 -7.63 -2.93 -7.08
C PHE A 111 -8.32 -1.91 -7.99
N GLU A 112 -9.46 -1.35 -7.58
CA GLU A 112 -10.07 -0.18 -8.26
C GLU A 112 -9.14 1.03 -8.21
N LEU A 113 -8.55 1.33 -7.04
CA LEU A 113 -7.58 2.41 -6.89
C LEU A 113 -6.31 2.17 -7.72
N PHE A 114 -5.84 0.92 -7.78
CA PHE A 114 -4.69 0.53 -8.60
C PHE A 114 -4.95 0.66 -10.11
N GLU A 115 -6.16 0.32 -10.55
CA GLU A 115 -6.60 0.49 -11.94
C GLU A 115 -6.69 1.98 -12.33
N GLU A 116 -7.17 2.85 -11.42
CA GLU A 116 -7.20 4.30 -11.60
C GLU A 116 -5.79 4.89 -11.69
N ALA A 117 -4.89 4.45 -10.79
CA ALA A 117 -3.51 4.89 -10.72
C ALA A 117 -2.60 4.27 -11.77
N LYS A 118 -3.07 3.26 -12.52
CA LYS A 118 -2.29 2.51 -13.50
C LYS A 118 -1.08 1.78 -12.88
N ILE A 119 -1.29 1.14 -11.74
CA ILE A 119 -0.33 0.19 -11.16
C ILE A 119 -0.28 -1.08 -12.04
N ASP A 120 0.91 -1.49 -12.46
CA ASP A 120 1.08 -2.66 -13.34
C ASP A 120 1.16 -3.97 -12.54
N PHE A 121 1.82 -3.93 -11.38
CA PHE A 121 2.01 -5.10 -10.53
C PHE A 121 2.03 -4.77 -9.05
N ILE A 122 1.66 -5.73 -8.22
CA ILE A 122 1.88 -5.69 -6.77
C ILE A 122 3.03 -6.62 -6.40
N ILE A 123 3.83 -6.20 -5.43
CA ILE A 123 4.80 -7.08 -4.77
C ILE A 123 4.17 -7.56 -3.47
N LEU A 124 3.76 -8.82 -3.44
CA LEU A 124 3.19 -9.44 -2.27
C LEU A 124 4.28 -9.78 -1.26
N ASP A 125 4.19 -9.20 -0.06
CA ASP A 125 5.16 -9.42 1.01
C ASP A 125 4.91 -10.73 1.75
N VAL A 126 5.90 -11.63 1.63
CA VAL A 126 5.94 -12.96 2.24
C VAL A 126 7.23 -13.11 3.08
N THR A 127 7.91 -12.01 3.41
CA THR A 127 9.31 -12.02 3.88
C THR A 127 9.53 -12.54 5.29
N ASN A 128 8.48 -12.51 6.12
CA ASN A 128 8.56 -12.83 7.55
C ASN A 128 8.00 -14.23 7.90
N ILE A 129 7.84 -15.10 6.92
CA ILE A 129 7.39 -16.48 7.12
C ILE A 129 8.36 -17.51 6.54
N TYR A 130 8.36 -18.72 7.13
CA TYR A 130 9.23 -19.83 6.75
C TYR A 130 8.40 -21.13 6.75
N PRO A 131 8.89 -22.26 6.20
CA PRO A 131 8.11 -23.49 6.10
C PRO A 131 7.47 -23.98 7.42
N LYS A 132 8.08 -23.69 8.57
CA LYS A 132 7.56 -24.08 9.90
C LYS A 132 6.70 -23.01 10.59
N SER A 133 6.48 -21.85 9.95
CA SER A 133 5.67 -20.79 10.53
C SER A 133 4.22 -21.23 10.70
N LYS A 134 3.67 -21.06 11.91
CA LYS A 134 2.27 -21.45 12.24
C LYS A 134 1.22 -20.47 11.72
N ILE A 135 1.66 -19.29 11.26
CA ILE A 135 0.77 -18.20 10.84
C ILE A 135 0.63 -18.09 9.32
N LYS A 136 1.21 -19.01 8.53
CA LYS A 136 1.25 -18.88 7.06
C LYS A 136 -0.14 -18.77 6.43
N ASP A 137 -1.12 -19.51 6.95
CA ASP A 137 -2.49 -19.44 6.44
C ASP A 137 -3.10 -18.05 6.63
N GLU A 138 -2.94 -17.44 7.81
CA GLU A 138 -3.43 -16.08 8.09
C GLU A 138 -2.59 -14.98 7.44
N TYR A 139 -1.30 -15.25 7.17
CA TYR A 139 -0.33 -14.28 6.65
C TYR A 139 -0.42 -14.17 5.12
N ILE A 140 -0.47 -15.32 4.43
CA ILE A 140 -0.35 -15.38 2.96
C ILE A 140 -1.37 -16.32 2.30
N TYR A 141 -1.54 -17.57 2.73
CA TYR A 141 -2.23 -18.55 1.87
C TYR A 141 -3.72 -18.25 1.75
N LYS A 142 -4.44 -18.10 2.87
CA LYS A 142 -5.86 -17.73 2.83
C LYS A 142 -6.12 -16.40 2.11
N PRO A 143 -5.41 -15.30 2.44
CA PRO A 143 -5.66 -14.04 1.74
C PRO A 143 -5.23 -14.08 0.26
N PHE A 144 -4.22 -14.87 -0.11
CA PHE A 144 -3.85 -15.06 -1.52
C PHE A 144 -4.96 -15.78 -2.31
N GLU A 145 -5.57 -16.84 -1.77
CA GLU A 145 -6.70 -17.49 -2.45
C GLU A 145 -7.88 -16.52 -2.66
N VAL A 146 -8.18 -15.67 -1.66
CA VAL A 146 -9.21 -14.62 -1.78
C VAL A 146 -8.82 -13.61 -2.86
N MET A 147 -7.57 -13.17 -2.90
CA MET A 147 -7.06 -12.25 -3.91
C MET A 147 -7.18 -12.84 -5.32
N VAL A 148 -6.83 -14.11 -5.52
CA VAL A 148 -7.01 -14.80 -6.80
C VAL A 148 -8.46 -14.77 -7.24
N GLN A 149 -9.41 -15.07 -6.34
CA GLN A 149 -10.84 -15.01 -6.66
C GLN A 149 -11.27 -13.59 -7.03
N VAL A 150 -10.84 -12.56 -6.27
CA VAL A 150 -11.10 -11.15 -6.60
C VAL A 150 -10.60 -10.80 -8.00
N MET A 151 -9.38 -11.23 -8.38
CA MET A 151 -8.85 -11.00 -9.73
C MET A 151 -9.69 -11.68 -10.82
N ARG A 152 -10.19 -12.89 -10.57
CA ARG A 152 -11.09 -13.58 -11.52
C ARG A 152 -12.42 -12.86 -11.66
N ASP A 153 -13.02 -12.44 -10.54
CA ASP A 153 -14.31 -11.75 -10.53
C ASP A 153 -14.21 -10.39 -11.25
N ARG A 154 -13.14 -9.64 -10.99
CA ARG A 154 -12.84 -8.38 -11.70
C ARG A 154 -12.69 -8.61 -13.21
N GLN A 155 -11.97 -9.66 -13.61
CA GLN A 155 -11.82 -9.99 -15.02
C GLN A 155 -13.17 -10.29 -15.68
N GLN A 156 -14.03 -11.07 -15.04
CA GLN A 156 -15.38 -11.37 -15.55
C GLN A 156 -16.23 -10.10 -15.68
N ALA A 157 -16.01 -9.11 -14.80
CA ALA A 157 -16.62 -7.79 -14.87
C ALA A 157 -15.96 -6.83 -15.88
N GLY A 158 -14.94 -7.27 -16.62
CA GLY A 158 -14.20 -6.44 -17.56
C GLY A 158 -13.29 -5.39 -16.92
N LYS A 159 -12.97 -5.53 -15.62
CA LYS A 159 -12.05 -4.66 -14.89
C LYS A 159 -10.63 -5.21 -14.90
N GLU A 160 -9.64 -4.32 -14.90
CA GLU A 160 -8.23 -4.70 -14.85
C GLU A 160 -7.79 -5.06 -13.43
N SER A 161 -6.75 -5.89 -13.31
CA SER A 161 -6.06 -6.16 -12.05
C SER A 161 -4.55 -6.14 -12.27
N PRO A 162 -3.76 -5.63 -11.31
CA PRO A 162 -2.31 -5.68 -11.39
C PRO A 162 -1.84 -7.15 -11.40
N ARG A 163 -0.68 -7.42 -11.99
CA ARG A 163 -0.03 -8.73 -11.87
C ARG A 163 0.68 -8.87 -10.53
N ILE A 164 1.05 -10.10 -10.19
CA ILE A 164 1.64 -10.43 -8.91
C ILE A 164 3.12 -10.77 -9.08
N VAL A 165 3.93 -10.22 -8.18
CA VAL A 165 5.30 -10.63 -7.90
C VAL A 165 5.35 -11.03 -6.43
N MET A 166 5.88 -12.22 -6.08
CA MET A 166 6.06 -12.60 -4.68
C MET A 166 7.45 -12.19 -4.19
N TRP A 167 7.52 -11.59 -2.99
CA TRP A 167 8.77 -11.35 -2.28
C TRP A 167 8.87 -12.24 -1.04
N SER A 168 9.82 -13.18 -1.04
CA SER A 168 9.84 -14.27 -0.05
C SER A 168 11.25 -14.70 0.33
N PRO A 169 11.46 -15.32 1.52
CA PRO A 169 12.70 -16.02 1.82
C PRO A 169 12.96 -17.14 0.82
N GLY A 170 14.21 -17.34 0.43
CA GLY A 170 14.59 -18.44 -0.47
C GLY A 170 14.16 -19.82 0.05
N VAL A 171 14.20 -20.02 1.37
CA VAL A 171 13.76 -21.26 2.04
C VAL A 171 12.27 -21.61 1.88
N LEU A 172 11.44 -20.66 1.44
CA LEU A 172 10.01 -20.90 1.20
C LEU A 172 9.70 -21.18 -0.28
N ALA A 173 10.69 -21.04 -1.17
CA ALA A 173 10.47 -21.13 -2.62
C ALA A 173 9.86 -22.47 -3.05
N GLU A 174 10.28 -23.59 -2.46
CA GLU A 174 9.71 -24.92 -2.73
C GLU A 174 8.24 -25.01 -2.38
N GLU A 175 7.84 -24.55 -1.21
CA GLU A 175 6.44 -24.56 -0.80
C GLU A 175 5.57 -23.62 -1.66
N LEU A 176 6.13 -22.48 -2.12
CA LEU A 176 5.42 -21.57 -3.02
C LEU A 176 5.32 -22.14 -4.44
N ASP A 177 6.34 -22.84 -4.91
CA ASP A 177 6.32 -23.52 -6.20
C ASP A 177 5.27 -24.63 -6.24
N GLU A 178 5.31 -25.54 -5.25
CA GLU A 178 4.33 -26.63 -5.10
C GLU A 178 2.89 -26.12 -4.98
N ARG A 179 2.69 -24.98 -4.32
CA ARG A 179 1.34 -24.40 -4.18
C ARG A 179 0.88 -23.64 -5.42
N TYR A 180 1.77 -22.92 -6.10
CA TYR A 180 1.38 -21.84 -7.00
C TYR A 180 2.18 -21.81 -8.32
N PHE A 181 3.51 -21.67 -8.29
CA PHE A 181 4.26 -21.43 -9.53
C PHE A 181 4.26 -22.63 -10.48
N SER A 182 4.28 -23.86 -9.96
CA SER A 182 4.22 -25.08 -10.77
C SER A 182 2.83 -25.38 -11.35
N LYS A 183 1.81 -24.60 -10.98
CA LYS A 183 0.40 -24.89 -11.26
C LYS A 183 -0.16 -24.02 -12.41
N PRO A 184 -0.55 -24.62 -13.56
CA PRO A 184 -0.96 -23.88 -14.75
C PRO A 184 -2.20 -22.97 -14.60
N GLU A 185 -3.00 -23.15 -13.55
CA GLU A 185 -4.14 -22.30 -13.24
C GLU A 185 -3.75 -20.93 -12.63
N TYR A 186 -2.49 -20.74 -12.22
CA TYR A 186 -1.95 -19.47 -11.71
C TYR A 186 -1.07 -18.73 -12.72
N ASN A 187 -0.72 -19.33 -13.86
CA ASN A 187 0.23 -18.77 -14.85
C ASN A 187 -0.14 -17.37 -15.34
N ASP A 188 -1.40 -17.00 -15.32
CA ASP A 188 -1.91 -15.72 -15.80
C ASP A 188 -1.87 -14.59 -14.74
N LEU A 189 -1.58 -14.94 -13.48
CA LEU A 189 -1.48 -13.99 -12.36
C LEU A 189 -0.12 -13.31 -12.29
N TRP A 190 0.93 -14.02 -12.70
CA TRP A 190 2.31 -13.57 -12.51
C TRP A 190 2.72 -12.48 -13.49
N LEU A 191 3.60 -11.59 -13.05
CA LEU A 191 4.35 -10.75 -13.97
C LEU A 191 5.51 -11.56 -14.55
N TYR A 192 5.59 -11.67 -15.87
CA TYR A 192 6.69 -12.36 -16.53
C TYR A 192 7.80 -11.38 -16.90
N LEU A 193 9.05 -11.84 -16.86
CA LEU A 193 10.22 -11.08 -17.30
C LEU A 193 11.24 -12.03 -17.91
N ASP A 194 11.74 -11.72 -19.10
CA ASP A 194 12.92 -12.36 -19.68
C ASP A 194 14.17 -11.56 -19.33
N ASP A 195 15.19 -12.25 -18.80
CA ASP A 195 16.51 -11.70 -18.53
C ASP A 195 17.64 -12.39 -19.32
N GLY A 196 17.29 -12.98 -20.46
CA GLY A 196 18.17 -13.69 -21.39
C GLY A 196 18.00 -15.22 -21.37
N GLN A 197 17.00 -15.73 -20.65
CA GLN A 197 16.76 -17.17 -20.45
C GLN A 197 15.32 -17.59 -20.75
N GLY A 198 14.58 -16.74 -21.47
CA GLY A 198 13.16 -16.90 -21.73
C GLY A 198 12.31 -16.25 -20.64
N ALA A 199 11.14 -15.74 -21.04
CA ALA A 199 10.19 -15.13 -20.13
C ALA A 199 9.68 -16.12 -19.07
N LYS A 200 9.89 -15.80 -17.79
CA LYS A 200 9.46 -16.60 -16.63
C LYS A 200 8.80 -15.70 -15.59
N PRO A 201 8.00 -16.25 -14.65
CA PRO A 201 7.47 -15.46 -13.54
C PRO A 201 8.59 -14.76 -12.77
N LEU A 202 8.42 -13.46 -12.54
CA LEU A 202 9.33 -12.67 -11.73
C LEU A 202 9.12 -13.01 -10.25
N PHE A 203 10.20 -13.35 -9.57
CA PHE A 203 10.22 -13.67 -8.14
C PHE A 203 11.31 -12.85 -7.44
N LEU A 204 10.97 -12.30 -6.29
CA LEU A 204 11.91 -11.56 -5.44
C LEU A 204 12.30 -12.44 -4.26
N SER A 205 13.59 -12.79 -4.17
CA SER A 205 14.13 -13.44 -2.98
C SER A 205 14.63 -12.40 -1.98
N ARG A 206 14.74 -12.75 -0.70
CA ARG A 206 15.62 -11.98 0.20
C ARG A 206 17.09 -12.27 -0.15
N LEU A 207 18.00 -11.90 0.75
CA LEU A 207 19.43 -12.16 0.58
C LEU A 207 19.80 -13.66 0.63
N ASP A 208 18.85 -14.54 0.95
CA ASP A 208 18.99 -15.99 1.01
C ASP A 208 18.62 -16.70 -0.31
N ARG A 209 18.88 -16.07 -1.46
CA ARG A 209 18.62 -16.63 -2.80
C ARG A 209 19.31 -17.97 -3.02
N ASP A 210 20.49 -18.15 -2.43
CA ASP A 210 21.28 -19.39 -2.47
C ASP A 210 20.55 -20.60 -1.86
N GLN A 211 19.51 -20.36 -1.06
CA GLN A 211 18.68 -21.41 -0.48
C GLN A 211 17.50 -21.84 -1.36
N ILE A 212 17.33 -21.24 -2.55
CA ILE A 212 16.33 -21.66 -3.53
C ILE A 212 16.83 -22.91 -4.26
N PRO A 213 16.07 -24.03 -4.27
CA PRO A 213 16.43 -25.22 -5.04
C PRO A 213 16.66 -24.91 -6.53
N GLN A 214 17.71 -25.48 -7.12
CA GLN A 214 18.09 -25.20 -8.51
C GLN A 214 16.93 -25.40 -9.50
N GLN A 215 16.16 -26.48 -9.32
CA GLN A 215 15.01 -26.80 -10.17
C GLN A 215 13.94 -25.69 -10.20
N ILE A 216 13.82 -24.91 -9.12
CA ILE A 216 12.88 -23.78 -9.01
C ILE A 216 13.55 -22.51 -9.55
N ASN A 217 14.84 -22.31 -9.25
CA ASN A 217 15.62 -21.21 -9.81
C ASN A 217 15.59 -21.20 -11.35
N ASP A 218 15.57 -22.38 -11.98
CA ASP A 218 15.50 -22.51 -13.44
C ASP A 218 14.12 -22.16 -14.04
N GLN A 219 13.06 -22.14 -13.22
CA GLN A 219 11.68 -21.87 -13.64
C GLN A 219 11.25 -20.42 -13.42
N LEU A 220 12.04 -19.62 -12.71
CA LEU A 220 11.71 -18.25 -12.32
C LEU A 220 12.76 -17.27 -12.84
N THR A 221 12.34 -16.03 -13.10
CA THR A 221 13.26 -14.90 -13.24
C THR A 221 13.44 -14.29 -11.86
N ILE A 222 14.62 -14.44 -11.27
CA ILE A 222 14.84 -14.06 -9.86
C ILE A 222 15.63 -12.76 -9.76
N ARG A 223 15.18 -11.88 -8.87
CA ARG A 223 15.98 -10.79 -8.31
C ARG A 223 16.10 -10.99 -6.80
N THR A 224 17.21 -10.57 -6.22
CA THR A 224 17.30 -10.41 -4.76
C THR A 224 16.77 -9.03 -4.40
N MET A 225 16.08 -8.86 -3.28
CA MET A 225 15.60 -7.55 -2.83
C MET A 225 15.91 -7.32 -1.36
N TRP A 226 16.49 -6.15 -1.04
CA TRP A 226 16.75 -5.71 0.34
C TRP A 226 16.76 -4.18 0.51
N GLY A 227 16.63 -3.72 1.76
CA GLY A 227 16.55 -2.29 2.08
C GLY A 227 17.91 -1.71 2.45
N LEU A 228 18.09 -0.41 2.16
CA LEU A 228 19.18 0.44 2.67
C LEU A 228 20.60 -0.03 2.33
N ARG A 229 20.76 -0.78 1.23
CA ARG A 229 22.07 -1.15 0.68
C ARG A 229 22.55 -0.11 -0.32
N SER A 230 23.48 0.74 0.09
CA SER A 230 24.05 1.80 -0.78
C SER A 230 24.85 1.26 -1.97
N LYS A 231 25.26 -0.01 -1.92
CA LYS A 231 25.97 -0.75 -2.98
C LYS A 231 25.25 -2.09 -3.20
N PRO A 232 24.08 -2.10 -3.86
CA PRO A 232 23.42 -3.34 -4.23
C PRO A 232 24.28 -4.09 -5.24
N ALA A 233 24.18 -5.42 -5.26
CA ALA A 233 24.78 -6.22 -6.33
C ALA A 233 24.01 -5.99 -7.65
N ASP A 234 24.58 -6.44 -8.78
CA ASP A 234 23.81 -6.52 -10.02
C ASP A 234 22.59 -7.43 -9.81
N ARG A 235 21.43 -7.07 -10.39
CA ARG A 235 20.13 -7.75 -10.22
C ARG A 235 19.62 -7.78 -8.77
N GLU A 236 20.05 -6.82 -7.96
CA GLU A 236 19.58 -6.64 -6.58
C GLU A 236 18.72 -5.39 -6.46
N TRP A 237 17.42 -5.60 -6.25
CA TRP A 237 16.43 -4.54 -6.07
C TRP A 237 16.43 -4.00 -4.65
N SER A 238 15.82 -2.84 -4.47
CA SER A 238 15.56 -2.27 -3.15
C SER A 238 14.09 -2.03 -2.88
N PHE A 239 13.67 -2.30 -1.64
CA PHE A 239 12.34 -1.93 -1.12
C PHE A 239 12.39 -0.68 -0.22
N LEU A 240 13.58 -0.14 0.07
CA LEU A 240 13.73 1.03 0.94
C LEU A 240 15.08 1.72 0.69
N MET A 241 15.10 2.99 0.29
CA MET A 241 16.34 3.73 0.05
C MET A 241 16.16 5.24 0.25
N ASN A 242 17.10 5.88 0.96
CA ASN A 242 17.08 7.35 1.13
C ASN A 242 17.35 8.06 -0.19
N TYR A 243 16.86 9.29 -0.30
CA TYR A 243 17.20 10.17 -1.42
C TYR A 243 18.66 10.66 -1.33
N PRO A 244 19.39 10.78 -2.45
CA PRO A 244 19.05 10.20 -3.76
C PRO A 244 19.17 8.67 -3.72
N GLN A 245 18.18 7.97 -4.26
CA GLN A 245 18.13 6.51 -4.18
C GLN A 245 19.23 5.89 -5.05
N THR A 246 19.92 4.89 -4.50
CA THR A 246 20.75 4.00 -5.31
C THR A 246 19.86 3.25 -6.30
N VAL A 247 20.28 3.25 -7.57
CA VAL A 247 19.57 2.57 -8.67
C VAL A 247 19.99 1.11 -8.71
N ALA A 248 19.04 0.18 -8.71
CA ALA A 248 19.32 -1.22 -8.98
C ALA A 248 19.54 -1.42 -10.48
N THR A 249 20.56 -2.20 -10.85
CA THR A 249 20.96 -2.38 -12.24
C THR A 249 20.88 -3.82 -12.71
N ILE A 250 20.81 -3.97 -14.03
CA ILE A 250 21.14 -5.20 -14.75
C ILE A 250 22.14 -4.85 -15.85
N ASP A 251 23.31 -5.50 -15.85
CA ASP A 251 24.38 -5.21 -16.82
C ASP A 251 24.66 -3.69 -16.90
N GLU A 252 24.78 -3.06 -15.73
CA GLU A 252 25.00 -1.60 -15.53
C GLU A 252 23.85 -0.67 -15.98
N LYS A 253 22.75 -1.21 -16.52
CA LYS A 253 21.58 -0.42 -16.93
C LYS A 253 20.58 -0.27 -15.78
N PRO A 254 19.95 0.91 -15.58
CA PRO A 254 18.88 1.10 -14.61
C PRO A 254 17.73 0.11 -14.78
N GLU A 255 17.57 -0.81 -13.83
CA GLU A 255 16.47 -1.78 -13.81
C GLU A 255 15.36 -1.32 -12.88
N GLN A 256 15.68 -1.03 -11.60
CA GLN A 256 14.69 -0.69 -10.59
C GLN A 256 15.11 0.51 -9.74
N LEU A 257 14.12 1.34 -9.38
CA LEU A 257 14.24 2.38 -8.37
C LEU A 257 13.08 2.28 -7.38
N VAL A 258 13.36 2.46 -6.09
CA VAL A 258 12.32 2.52 -5.06
C VAL A 258 11.89 3.95 -4.79
N VAL A 259 10.62 4.15 -4.49
CA VAL A 259 10.05 5.43 -4.06
C VAL A 259 9.35 5.22 -2.72
N CYS A 260 9.71 6.03 -1.72
CA CYS A 260 9.23 5.91 -0.34
C CYS A 260 8.56 7.22 0.11
N THR A 261 7.58 7.15 1.00
CA THR A 261 7.03 8.35 1.67
C THR A 261 7.75 8.67 2.97
N ALA A 262 8.15 7.66 3.75
CA ALA A 262 8.96 7.80 4.96
C ALA A 262 9.92 6.61 5.08
N LEU A 263 11.03 6.76 5.83
CA LEU A 263 12.06 5.73 5.93
C LEU A 263 12.73 5.70 7.31
N GLN A 264 13.31 4.56 7.68
CA GLN A 264 14.04 4.37 8.93
C GLN A 264 15.03 3.23 8.79
N LYS A 265 16.16 3.32 9.50
CA LYS A 265 17.17 2.26 9.51
C LYS A 265 16.84 1.11 10.48
N ASN A 266 16.27 1.45 11.63
CA ASN A 266 16.09 0.51 12.74
C ASN A 266 14.61 0.44 13.17
N TYR A 267 14.21 1.27 14.12
CA TYR A 267 12.85 1.35 14.62
C TYR A 267 12.23 2.67 14.17
N MET A 268 11.04 2.60 13.60
CA MET A 268 10.29 3.79 13.22
C MET A 268 9.89 4.63 14.43
N SER A 269 9.74 3.98 15.59
CA SER A 269 9.54 4.68 16.86
C SER A 269 10.79 5.41 17.39
N ASN A 270 11.94 5.32 16.69
CA ASN A 270 13.11 6.15 16.93
C ASN A 270 13.19 7.27 15.88
N GLU A 271 12.33 8.27 16.07
CA GLU A 271 12.09 9.40 15.15
C GLU A 271 13.37 10.18 14.84
N LYS A 272 14.33 10.25 15.77
CA LYS A 272 15.63 10.93 15.58
C LYS A 272 16.46 10.38 14.40
N SER A 273 16.18 9.16 13.97
CA SER A 273 16.88 8.48 12.87
C SER A 273 15.98 8.18 11.68
N ALA A 274 14.75 8.66 11.71
CA ALA A 274 13.77 8.46 10.65
C ALA A 274 13.79 9.63 9.68
N THR A 275 13.59 9.33 8.40
CA THR A 275 13.23 10.29 7.37
C THR A 275 11.71 10.44 7.41
N PRO A 276 11.16 11.62 7.74
CA PRO A 276 9.73 11.86 7.83
C PRO A 276 9.05 11.86 6.46
N ARG A 277 7.72 11.91 6.43
CA ARG A 277 6.98 12.20 5.18
C ARG A 277 7.20 13.63 4.69
N GLU A 278 7.47 14.54 5.62
CA GLU A 278 7.57 16.00 5.45
C GLU A 278 6.39 16.53 4.65
N GLN A 279 5.17 16.16 5.08
CA GLN A 279 3.91 16.52 4.41
C GLN A 279 3.89 16.16 2.90
N GLY A 280 4.67 15.16 2.48
CA GLY A 280 4.77 14.73 1.07
C GLY A 280 6.04 15.19 0.35
N LYS A 281 6.82 16.12 0.92
CA LYS A 281 8.10 16.59 0.35
C LYS A 281 9.10 15.42 0.20
N THR A 282 9.11 14.44 1.10
CA THR A 282 9.93 13.22 0.94
C THR A 282 9.51 12.40 -0.28
N PHE A 283 8.21 12.24 -0.50
CA PHE A 283 7.69 11.48 -1.63
C PHE A 283 8.00 12.17 -2.96
N GLN A 284 7.83 13.51 -3.01
CA GLN A 284 8.19 14.33 -4.16
C GLN A 284 9.69 14.17 -4.52
N ARG A 285 10.60 14.29 -3.55
CA ARG A 285 12.05 14.08 -3.80
C ARG A 285 12.36 12.67 -4.32
N GLN A 286 11.68 11.66 -3.80
CA GLN A 286 11.87 10.28 -4.26
C GLN A 286 11.38 10.11 -5.71
N TRP A 287 10.24 10.70 -6.07
CA TRP A 287 9.73 10.70 -7.44
C TRP A 287 10.60 11.51 -8.40
N SER A 288 11.16 12.66 -7.99
CA SER A 288 11.99 13.48 -8.87
C SER A 288 13.19 12.68 -9.39
N ARG A 289 13.82 11.87 -8.55
CA ARG A 289 14.88 10.93 -8.96
C ARG A 289 14.39 9.88 -9.95
N ALA A 290 13.16 9.39 -9.80
CA ALA A 290 12.57 8.43 -10.72
C ALA A 290 12.32 9.06 -12.11
N PHE A 291 11.81 10.30 -12.16
CA PHE A 291 11.64 11.06 -13.40
C PHE A 291 12.96 11.38 -14.10
N GLU A 292 14.03 11.63 -13.34
CA GLU A 292 15.39 11.83 -13.86
C GLU A 292 15.98 10.54 -14.45
N ILE A 293 15.90 9.43 -13.71
CA ILE A 293 16.60 8.18 -14.07
C ILE A 293 15.86 7.35 -15.10
N ARG A 294 14.52 7.41 -15.12
CA ARG A 294 13.67 6.62 -16.01
C ARG A 294 13.98 5.10 -15.98
N PRO A 295 14.00 4.46 -14.80
CA PRO A 295 14.24 3.02 -14.69
C PRO A 295 13.12 2.22 -15.38
N LYS A 296 13.40 0.94 -15.69
CA LYS A 296 12.38 0.02 -16.20
C LYS A 296 11.23 -0.17 -15.21
N PHE A 297 11.59 -0.37 -13.93
CA PHE A 297 10.67 -0.58 -12.82
C PHE A 297 10.79 0.54 -11.78
N ILE A 298 9.67 1.13 -11.40
CA ILE A 298 9.52 1.87 -10.16
C ILE A 298 8.76 0.98 -9.19
N VAL A 299 9.25 0.89 -7.95
CA VAL A 299 8.56 0.20 -6.87
C VAL A 299 8.24 1.19 -5.77
N ILE A 300 6.97 1.30 -5.42
CA ILE A 300 6.49 2.16 -4.35
C ILE A 300 6.42 1.34 -3.05
N THR A 301 7.01 1.89 -1.99
CA THR A 301 6.90 1.35 -0.63
C THR A 301 6.13 2.37 0.22
N TRP A 302 4.96 2.04 0.77
CA TRP A 302 4.18 0.80 0.69
C TRP A 302 2.70 1.12 0.44
N TRP A 303 1.88 0.20 -0.10
CA TRP A 303 0.43 0.44 -0.15
C TRP A 303 -0.19 0.43 1.25
N ASN A 304 -0.30 -0.75 1.85
CA ASN A 304 -1.10 -0.99 3.06
C ASN A 304 -0.33 -1.66 4.20
N GLU A 305 0.91 -1.27 4.49
CA GLU A 305 1.65 -1.78 5.65
C GLU A 305 1.17 -1.12 6.96
N LEU A 306 -0.15 -1.14 7.20
CA LEU A 306 -0.84 -0.35 8.22
C LEU A 306 -0.64 -0.85 9.66
N ILE A 307 -0.13 -2.08 9.86
CA ILE A 307 0.07 -2.64 11.20
C ILE A 307 1.54 -2.95 11.47
N ALA A 308 1.96 -2.79 12.73
CA ALA A 308 3.30 -3.16 13.18
C ALA A 308 3.23 -3.95 14.48
N GLN A 309 4.17 -4.89 14.65
CA GLN A 309 4.30 -5.66 15.88
C GLN A 309 5.14 -4.89 16.92
N ARG A 310 4.66 -4.81 18.16
CA ARG A 310 5.46 -4.27 19.28
C ARG A 310 6.65 -5.18 19.55
N GLN A 311 7.85 -4.64 19.41
CA GLN A 311 9.12 -5.30 19.66
C GLN A 311 9.50 -5.25 21.14
N LYS A 312 10.71 -5.71 21.47
CA LYS A 312 11.28 -5.50 22.80
C LYS A 312 11.42 -3.99 23.03
N ASP A 313 10.99 -3.50 24.18
CA ASP A 313 11.13 -2.07 24.49
C ASP A 313 12.61 -1.65 24.55
N GLY A 314 12.84 -0.36 24.30
CA GLY A 314 14.16 0.28 24.40
C GLY A 314 14.68 0.36 25.83
N LYS A 315 15.92 0.87 25.99
CA LYS A 315 16.61 0.94 27.29
C LYS A 315 15.83 1.73 28.35
N ASP A 316 15.05 2.71 27.93
CA ASP A 316 14.27 3.59 28.82
C ASP A 316 12.79 3.17 28.94
N GLY A 317 12.45 1.94 28.52
CA GLY A 317 11.06 1.44 28.50
C GLY A 317 10.22 1.98 27.34
N GLN A 318 10.84 2.72 26.40
CA GLN A 318 10.18 3.21 25.20
C GLN A 318 9.68 2.03 24.34
N VAL A 319 8.41 2.05 23.96
CA VAL A 319 7.86 1.06 23.02
C VAL A 319 8.58 1.11 21.69
N GLN A 320 8.82 -0.06 21.08
CA GLN A 320 9.51 -0.16 19.81
C GLN A 320 8.65 -0.78 18.71
N PHE A 321 8.61 -0.10 17.56
CA PHE A 321 7.98 -0.57 16.33
C PHE A 321 8.96 -0.40 15.18
N VAL A 322 9.05 -1.43 14.32
CA VAL A 322 10.02 -1.43 13.21
C VAL A 322 9.51 -0.56 12.08
N ASP A 323 8.32 -0.85 11.56
CA ASP A 323 7.89 -0.39 10.24
C ASP A 323 7.03 0.88 10.26
N MET A 324 6.14 1.01 11.25
CA MET A 324 5.18 2.10 11.38
C MET A 324 5.11 2.62 12.80
N PHE A 325 4.82 3.90 12.98
CA PHE A 325 4.63 4.46 14.32
C PHE A 325 3.59 5.57 14.39
N ARG A 326 3.82 6.69 13.71
CA ARG A 326 2.96 7.88 13.71
C ARG A 326 2.70 8.31 12.27
N PRO A 327 1.68 9.15 12.00
CA PRO A 327 1.39 9.59 10.64
C PRO A 327 2.65 10.04 9.86
N GLU A 328 3.46 10.88 10.50
CA GLU A 328 4.69 11.44 9.92
C GLU A 328 5.82 10.42 9.71
N TYR A 329 5.75 9.28 10.40
CA TYR A 329 6.75 8.21 10.42
C TYR A 329 6.08 6.87 10.14
N SER A 330 5.30 6.81 9.07
CA SER A 330 4.75 5.57 8.53
C SER A 330 4.87 5.67 7.01
N ARG A 331 5.23 4.60 6.31
CA ARG A 331 5.54 4.65 4.86
C ARG A 331 4.39 4.20 3.95
N ASP A 332 3.30 3.72 4.52
CA ASP A 332 2.11 3.29 3.80
C ASP A 332 1.31 4.45 3.20
N ILE A 333 0.60 4.21 2.10
CA ILE A 333 -0.14 5.25 1.36
C ILE A 333 -1.59 4.88 1.08
N GLU A 334 -2.08 3.76 1.64
CA GLU A 334 -3.50 3.45 1.66
C GLU A 334 -4.28 4.59 2.33
N PRO A 335 -5.44 4.99 1.79
CA PRO A 335 -6.26 5.99 2.43
C PRO A 335 -6.63 5.67 3.89
N VAL A 336 -6.40 6.63 4.79
CA VAL A 336 -6.75 6.56 6.21
C VAL A 336 -7.87 7.55 6.54
N LYS A 337 -8.53 7.40 7.69
CA LYS A 337 -9.54 8.38 8.14
C LYS A 337 -8.93 9.75 8.46
N GLU A 338 -7.72 9.74 9.01
CA GLU A 338 -6.96 10.92 9.45
C GLU A 338 -5.48 10.52 9.64
N PRO A 339 -4.51 11.44 9.49
CA PRO A 339 -4.71 12.84 9.10
C PRO A 339 -4.61 13.05 7.57
N TYR A 340 -4.26 12.04 6.78
CA TYR A 340 -3.95 12.32 5.36
C TYR A 340 -5.06 11.97 4.38
N GLY A 341 -6.12 11.29 4.83
CA GLY A 341 -7.18 10.88 3.93
C GLY A 341 -6.62 10.02 2.81
N ASP A 342 -6.94 10.43 1.58
CA ASP A 342 -6.44 9.86 0.33
C ASP A 342 -5.28 10.67 -0.30
N MET A 343 -4.69 11.65 0.40
CA MET A 343 -3.71 12.58 -0.17
C MET A 343 -2.53 11.86 -0.84
N TYR A 344 -1.92 10.89 -0.16
CA TYR A 344 -0.80 10.12 -0.71
C TYR A 344 -1.20 9.21 -1.88
N PHE A 345 -2.46 8.73 -1.92
CA PHE A 345 -2.99 8.03 -3.08
C PHE A 345 -3.07 8.97 -4.29
N ARG A 346 -3.61 10.19 -4.11
CA ARG A 346 -3.69 11.19 -5.20
C ARG A 346 -2.31 11.58 -5.72
N PHE A 347 -1.35 11.83 -4.83
CA PHE A 347 0.05 12.07 -5.22
C PHE A 347 0.61 10.92 -6.05
N MET A 348 0.50 9.69 -5.56
CA MET A 348 0.94 8.51 -6.29
C MET A 348 0.30 8.44 -7.68
N ARG A 349 -1.03 8.56 -7.76
CA ARG A 349 -1.79 8.49 -9.01
C ARG A 349 -1.30 9.52 -10.02
N ASP A 350 -1.10 10.76 -9.60
CA ASP A 350 -0.77 11.87 -10.49
C ASP A 350 0.69 11.78 -10.96
N TYR A 351 1.62 11.38 -10.08
CA TYR A 351 2.99 11.06 -10.48
C TYR A 351 3.05 9.90 -11.47
N ILE A 352 2.32 8.80 -11.23
CA ILE A 352 2.32 7.64 -12.14
C ILE A 352 1.77 8.04 -13.51
N LYS A 353 0.64 8.76 -13.55
CA LYS A 353 0.01 9.19 -14.81
C LYS A 353 0.96 10.06 -15.63
N ALA A 354 1.59 11.07 -15.02
CA ALA A 354 2.57 11.90 -15.71
C ALA A 354 3.80 11.08 -16.15
N TYR A 355 4.35 10.24 -15.27
CA TYR A 355 5.52 9.41 -15.54
C TYR A 355 5.31 8.49 -16.75
N LYS A 356 4.16 7.82 -16.82
CA LYS A 356 3.80 6.91 -17.90
C LYS A 356 3.55 7.62 -19.23
N LYS A 357 2.97 8.82 -19.21
CA LYS A 357 2.78 9.64 -20.40
C LYS A 357 4.06 10.32 -20.90
N GLY A 358 5.11 10.35 -20.08
CA GLY A 358 6.33 11.11 -20.39
C GLY A 358 6.12 12.63 -20.25
N GLU A 359 5.13 13.05 -19.46
CA GLU A 359 4.94 14.44 -19.08
C GLU A 359 5.98 14.86 -18.03
N PRO A 360 6.29 16.16 -17.89
CA PRO A 360 7.07 16.66 -16.76
C PRO A 360 6.46 16.22 -15.44
N MET A 361 7.31 16.02 -14.43
CA MET A 361 6.83 15.70 -13.08
C MET A 361 5.91 16.82 -12.59
N PRO A 362 4.68 16.50 -12.14
CA PRO A 362 3.82 17.47 -11.47
C PRO A 362 4.55 18.03 -10.25
N MET A 363 4.64 19.36 -10.17
CA MET A 363 5.16 20.06 -8.99
C MET A 363 3.99 20.59 -8.17
N ASP A 364 4.26 20.85 -6.89
CA ASP A 364 3.33 21.55 -5.99
C ASP A 364 1.96 20.86 -5.89
N LEU A 365 1.96 19.53 -5.86
CA LEU A 365 0.72 18.74 -5.78
C LEU A 365 -0.09 19.08 -4.52
N LEU A 366 0.55 19.53 -3.43
CA LEU A 366 -0.16 20.07 -2.26
C LEU A 366 -1.02 21.27 -2.67
N GLU A 367 -0.43 22.28 -3.32
CA GLU A 367 -1.12 23.47 -3.82
C GLU A 367 -2.15 23.19 -4.93
N ALA A 368 -1.89 22.20 -5.79
CA ALA A 368 -2.79 21.87 -6.90
C ALA A 368 -4.13 21.28 -6.42
N LEU A 369 -4.13 20.60 -5.27
CA LEU A 369 -5.31 19.98 -4.70
C LEU A 369 -6.27 21.00 -4.06
N ASP A 370 -5.80 22.21 -3.74
CA ASP A 370 -6.59 23.34 -3.25
C ASP A 370 -7.66 23.79 -4.25
N LYS A 371 -7.34 23.79 -5.56
CA LYS A 371 -8.18 24.41 -6.60
C LYS A 371 -9.35 23.55 -7.10
N GLY A 372 -9.60 22.38 -6.50
CA GLY A 372 -10.66 21.47 -6.93
C GLY A 372 -11.04 20.35 -5.97
N SER A 373 -10.49 20.33 -4.75
CA SER A 373 -10.90 19.38 -3.72
C SER A 373 -12.09 19.92 -2.93
N ASP A 374 -13.14 19.12 -2.77
CA ASP A 374 -14.35 19.42 -2.00
C ASP A 374 -14.18 19.20 -0.49
N ARG A 375 -12.94 19.07 -0.05
CA ARG A 375 -12.59 18.68 1.31
C ARG A 375 -12.55 19.92 2.19
N GLU A 376 -13.27 19.88 3.32
CA GLU A 376 -13.42 21.02 4.23
C GLU A 376 -12.17 21.32 5.06
N ASP A 377 -11.27 20.35 5.15
CA ASP A 377 -10.04 20.34 5.96
C ASP A 377 -9.05 19.45 5.18
N PHE A 378 -8.00 20.06 4.62
CA PHE A 378 -7.10 19.43 3.65
C PHE A 378 -6.04 18.57 4.32
N ASP A 379 -5.46 19.04 5.42
CA ASP A 379 -4.41 18.36 6.16
C ASP A 379 -4.94 17.45 7.30
N MET A 380 -6.26 17.46 7.53
CA MET A 380 -7.03 16.78 8.59
C MET A 380 -6.47 16.98 9.99
N ASP A 381 -5.92 18.15 10.28
CA ASP A 381 -5.53 18.46 11.63
C ASP A 381 -6.77 18.73 12.53
N GLY A 382 -7.94 18.96 11.91
CA GLY A 382 -9.22 19.24 12.55
C GLY A 382 -9.64 20.71 12.50
N ILE A 383 -8.85 21.56 11.86
CA ILE A 383 -9.13 22.95 11.55
C ILE A 383 -9.60 23.01 10.08
N PRO A 384 -10.76 23.63 9.79
CA PRO A 384 -11.20 23.72 8.40
C PRO A 384 -10.29 24.64 7.57
N ASN A 385 -10.11 24.34 6.28
CA ASN A 385 -9.40 25.18 5.32
C ASN A 385 -9.92 26.62 5.30
N SER A 386 -11.22 26.79 5.55
CA SER A 386 -11.86 28.12 5.63
C SER A 386 -11.41 28.97 6.82
N VAL A 387 -10.80 28.33 7.83
CA VAL A 387 -10.26 28.95 9.05
C VAL A 387 -8.76 29.21 8.89
N GLU A 388 -8.00 28.24 8.37
CA GLU A 388 -6.55 28.37 8.16
C GLU A 388 -6.24 29.29 6.98
N GLY A 389 -6.92 29.06 5.86
CA GLY A 389 -6.77 29.83 4.65
C GLY A 389 -5.44 29.60 3.92
N SER A 390 -5.21 30.43 2.89
CA SER A 390 -4.09 30.29 1.97
C SER A 390 -2.86 31.14 2.37
N LYS A 391 -2.75 31.55 3.63
CA LYS A 391 -1.58 32.29 4.14
C LYS A 391 -0.44 31.28 4.31
N ASP A 392 0.81 31.75 4.21
CA ASP A 392 2.01 30.96 4.52
C ASP A 392 2.67 31.65 5.72
N SER A 393 2.37 31.18 6.93
CA SER A 393 2.66 31.88 8.18
C SER A 393 4.13 31.83 8.59
N ASP A 394 4.86 30.75 8.25
CA ASP A 394 6.29 30.61 8.55
C ASP A 394 7.21 30.90 7.34
N GLY A 395 6.64 31.03 6.14
CA GLY A 395 7.36 31.35 4.91
C GLY A 395 8.11 30.16 4.30
N ASP A 396 7.71 28.93 4.60
CA ASP A 396 8.35 27.71 4.09
C ASP A 396 7.84 27.28 2.69
N GLY A 397 6.86 28.00 2.17
CA GLY A 397 6.22 27.75 0.88
C GLY A 397 5.01 26.83 0.94
N ILE A 398 4.49 26.49 2.13
CA ILE A 398 3.22 25.79 2.33
C ILE A 398 2.18 26.78 2.86
N SER A 399 0.94 26.72 2.36
CA SER A 399 -0.14 27.49 2.99
C SER A 399 -0.66 26.80 4.24
N ASP A 400 -1.04 27.56 5.26
CA ASP A 400 -1.55 27.15 6.57
C ASP A 400 -2.60 26.03 6.45
N GLN A 401 -3.54 26.11 5.50
CA GLN A 401 -4.53 25.03 5.24
C GLN A 401 -3.96 23.67 4.79
N TRP A 402 -2.65 23.55 4.60
CA TRP A 402 -1.93 22.33 4.25
C TRP A 402 -0.85 21.97 5.27
N ASP A 403 -0.64 22.83 6.27
CA ASP A 403 0.46 22.73 7.21
C ASP A 403 -0.04 22.34 8.60
N LEU A 404 0.33 21.12 9.01
CA LEU A 404 0.04 20.61 10.35
C LEU A 404 0.65 21.46 11.49
N ASP A 405 1.59 22.37 11.19
CA ASP A 405 2.24 23.31 12.11
C ASP A 405 2.60 24.61 11.37
N SER A 406 1.59 25.43 11.06
CA SER A 406 1.65 26.63 10.20
C SER A 406 2.71 27.68 10.56
N ASN A 407 3.19 27.69 11.82
CA ASN A 407 4.25 28.60 12.26
C ASN A 407 5.59 27.90 12.55
N ASN A 408 5.64 26.57 12.34
CA ASN A 408 6.78 25.68 12.48
C ASN A 408 7.50 25.80 13.82
N ASP A 409 6.71 25.96 14.88
CA ASP A 409 7.18 26.09 16.26
C ASP A 409 7.40 24.72 16.95
N GLY A 410 7.08 23.63 16.25
CA GLY A 410 7.17 22.26 16.72
C GLY A 410 5.91 21.77 17.46
N ILE A 411 4.82 22.54 17.46
CA ILE A 411 3.53 22.19 18.06
C ILE A 411 2.47 22.15 16.95
N PRO A 412 1.79 21.01 16.72
CA PRO A 412 0.75 20.97 15.71
C PRO A 412 -0.41 21.94 15.97
N ASP A 413 -0.97 22.52 14.92
CA ASP A 413 -2.03 23.56 15.00
C ASP A 413 -3.28 23.05 15.72
N ALA A 414 -3.67 21.80 15.45
CA ALA A 414 -4.68 21.03 16.19
C ALA A 414 -4.53 21.02 17.73
N LYS A 415 -3.34 21.36 18.25
CA LYS A 415 -3.03 21.41 19.69
C LYS A 415 -2.82 22.83 20.21
N LYS A 416 -2.85 23.84 19.34
CA LYS A 416 -2.77 25.24 19.73
C LYS A 416 -4.14 25.70 20.26
N PRO A 417 -4.19 26.50 21.33
CA PRO A 417 -5.42 27.21 21.67
C PRO A 417 -5.76 28.13 20.49
N LEU A 418 -7.05 28.22 20.13
CA LEU A 418 -7.58 29.16 19.13
C LEU A 418 -7.30 30.61 19.57
N GLU A 419 -6.05 31.06 19.49
CA GLU A 419 -5.70 32.47 19.49
C GLU A 419 -5.76 32.92 18.04
N LYS A 420 -6.45 34.03 17.82
CA LYS A 420 -6.58 34.64 16.50
C LYS A 420 -5.19 34.98 15.97
N GLU A 421 -4.75 34.27 14.95
CA GLU A 421 -3.62 34.69 14.12
C GLU A 421 -3.91 35.99 13.34
#